data_AF-J2WM47-F1
#
_entry.id   AF-J2WM47-F1
#
_cell.length_a   1.000
_cell.length_b   1.000
_cell.length_c   1.000
_cell.angle_alpha   90.00
_cell.angle_beta   90.00
_cell.angle_gamma   90.00
#
_symmetry.space_group_name_H-M   'P 1'
#
loop_
_entity.id
_entity.type
_entity.pdbx_description
1 polymer ?
#
loop_
_entity_poly.entity_id
_entity_poly.type
_entity_poly.pdbx_seq_one_letter_code
_entity_poly.pdbx_strand_id
1 'polypeptide(L)' 'MAIMMPASDQAVLARRAEIIAALRAIVPGEGVIDSAAEMRAYESDGLTAYRQPP' A
#
# COMPACT_ATOMS: atom_id res chain seq x y z
N MET A 1 12.08 -4.78 -25.91
CA MET A 1 12.70 -4.70 -24.56
C MET A 1 11.66 -4.09 -23.65
N ALA A 2 11.19 -4.80 -22.61
CA ALA A 2 10.19 -4.25 -21.70
C ALA A 2 10.86 -3.28 -20.73
N ILE A 3 10.25 -2.11 -20.51
CA ILE A 3 10.65 -1.20 -19.44
C ILE A 3 10.14 -1.80 -18.14
N MET A 4 11.04 -2.08 -17.19
CA MET A 4 10.68 -2.53 -15.85
C MET A 4 10.85 -1.38 -14.85
N MET A 5 9.94 -1.31 -13.88
CA MET A 5 10.16 -0.49 -12.71
C MET A 5 11.34 -1.04 -11.90
N PRO A 6 12.10 -0.18 -11.20
CA PRO A 6 13.11 -0.62 -10.24
C PRO A 6 12.49 -1.51 -9.16
N ALA A 7 13.32 -2.37 -8.56
CA ALA A 7 12.90 -3.11 -7.39
C ALA A 7 12.56 -2.15 -6.23
N SER A 8 11.49 -2.46 -5.49
CA SER A 8 11.13 -1.73 -4.28
C SER A 8 12.22 -1.87 -3.21
N ASP A 9 12.38 -0.82 -2.40
CA ASP A 9 13.33 -0.81 -1.29
C ASP A 9 12.92 -1.83 -0.20
N GLN A 10 13.72 -2.88 -0.05
CA GLN A 10 13.46 -3.96 0.90
C GLN A 10 13.56 -3.51 2.36
N ALA A 11 14.37 -2.49 2.66
CA ALA A 11 14.48 -1.95 4.02
C ALA A 11 13.19 -1.27 4.46
N VAL A 12 12.47 -0.63 3.53
CA VAL A 12 11.14 -0.07 3.79
C VAL A 12 10.11 -1.17 3.96
N LEU A 13 10.10 -2.16 3.07
CA LEU A 13 9.16 -3.28 3.13
C LEU A 13 9.28 -4.09 4.44
N ALA A 14 10.50 -4.29 4.93
CA ALA A 14 10.76 -4.97 6.20
C ALA A 14 10.11 -4.27 7.41
N ARG A 15 9.88 -2.95 7.32
CA ARG A 15 9.33 -2.11 8.40
C ARG A 15 7.81 -1.92 8.32
N ARG A 16 7.12 -2.68 7.47
CA ARG A 16 5.67 -2.54 7.24
C ARG A 16 4.87 -2.45 8.54
N ALA A 17 5.11 -3.34 9.49
CA ALA A 17 4.38 -3.37 10.77
C ALA A 17 4.61 -2.10 11.61
N GLU A 18 5.83 -1.58 11.65
CA GLU A 18 6.17 -0.33 12.35
C GLU A 18 5.45 0.86 11.71
N ILE A 19 5.43 0.93 10.38
CA ILE A 19 4.76 1.99 9.62
C ILE A 19 3.26 1.99 9.93
N ILE A 20 2.61 0.82 9.92
CA ILE A 20 1.18 0.70 10.25
C ILE A 20 0.90 1.17 11.68
N ALA A 21 1.73 0.77 12.65
CA ALA A 21 1.58 1.20 14.03
C ALA A 21 1.73 2.73 14.18
N ALA A 22 2.72 3.32 13.49
CA ALA A 22 2.91 4.76 13.48
C ALA A 22 1.74 5.50 12.82
N LEU A 23 1.20 4.99 11.70
CA LEU A 23 0.03 5.57 11.05
C LEU A 23 -1.21 5.52 11.95
N ARG A 24 -1.43 4.42 12.67
CA ARG A 24 -2.55 4.29 13.64
C ARG A 24 -2.42 5.24 14.83
N ALA A 25 -1.20 5.61 15.21
CA ALA A 25 -0.98 6.62 16.23
C ALA A 25 -1.33 8.04 15.74
N ILE A 26 -1.16 8.32 14.44
CA ILE A 26 -1.49 9.61 13.82
C ILE A 26 -2.99 9.70 13.50
N VAL A 27 -3.55 8.63 12.94
CA VAL A 27 -4.96 8.53 12.51
C VAL A 27 -5.65 7.46 13.37
N PRO A 28 -6.21 7.83 14.53
CA PRO A 28 -6.86 6.87 15.42
C PRO A 28 -8.20 6.38 14.86
N GLY A 29 -8.65 5.22 15.32
CA GLY A 29 -9.89 4.58 14.88
C GLY A 29 -9.69 3.74 13.62
N GLU A 30 -10.62 3.84 12.67
CA GLU A 30 -10.69 2.99 11.46
C GLU A 30 -9.97 3.59 10.24
N GLY A 31 -9.21 4.68 10.42
CA GLY A 31 -8.60 5.42 9.31
C GLY A 31 -7.35 4.77 8.68
N VAL A 32 -6.89 3.62 9.19
CA VAL A 32 -5.73 2.89 8.66
C VAL A 32 -6.12 1.46 8.30
N ILE A 33 -6.20 1.21 7.00
CA ILE A 33 -6.40 -0.13 6.43
C ILE A 33 -5.06 -0.77 6.10
N ASP A 34 -4.89 -2.04 6.45
CA ASP A 34 -3.67 -2.78 6.13
C ASP A 34 -3.92 -4.23 5.68
N SER A 35 -5.17 -4.68 5.61
CA SER A 35 -5.47 -5.98 5.03
C SER A 35 -5.52 -5.92 3.50
N ALA A 36 -5.17 -7.03 2.86
CA ALA A 36 -5.27 -7.16 1.40
C ALA A 36 -6.72 -7.06 0.90
N ALA A 37 -7.71 -7.34 1.75
CA ALA A 37 -9.12 -7.23 1.40
C ALA A 37 -9.56 -5.77 1.32
N GLU A 38 -9.19 -4.96 2.32
CA GLU A 38 -9.53 -3.54 2.38
C GLU A 38 -8.82 -2.73 1.29
N MET A 39 -7.54 -3.03 1.03
CA MET A 39 -6.76 -2.32 0.01
C MET A 39 -7.26 -2.53 -1.43
N ARG A 40 -8.03 -3.59 -1.69
CA ARG A 40 -8.53 -3.92 -3.04
C ARG A 40 -9.47 -2.85 -3.61
N ALA A 41 -10.22 -2.15 -2.77
CA ALA A 41 -11.07 -1.05 -3.21
C ALA A 41 -10.26 0.12 -3.81
N TYR A 42 -8.95 0.18 -3.55
CA TYR A 42 -8.04 1.25 -3.94
C TYR A 42 -7.00 0.79 -4.98
N GLU A 43 -7.19 -0.36 -5.61
CA GLU A 43 -6.24 -0.87 -6.61
C GLU A 43 -6.31 -0.13 -7.95
N SER A 44 -7.34 0.69 -8.18
CA SER A 44 -7.47 1.53 -9.36
C SER A 44 -8.02 2.91 -9.03
N ASP A 45 -7.87 3.83 -9.97
CA ASP A 45 -8.26 5.24 -9.89
C ASP A 45 -9.62 5.52 -10.56
N GLY A 46 -10.48 4.50 -10.65
CA GLY A 46 -11.75 4.56 -11.38
C GLY A 46 -11.62 4.27 -12.88
N LEU A 47 -10.40 4.10 -13.40
CA LEU A 47 -10.13 3.56 -14.72
C LEU A 47 -9.78 2.07 -14.62
N THR A 48 -9.98 1.33 -15.71
CA THR A 48 -9.67 -0.10 -15.78
C THR A 48 -8.28 -0.39 -16.37
N ALA A 49 -7.56 0.64 -16.77
CA ALA A 49 -6.27 0.53 -17.44
C ALA A 49 -5.14 0.08 -16.50
N TYR A 50 -5.25 0.39 -15.20
CA TYR A 50 -4.24 0.09 -14.20
C TYR A 50 -4.86 -0.62 -13.00
N ARG A 51 -4.16 -1.63 -12.49
CA ARG A 51 -4.46 -2.30 -11.23
C ARG A 51 -3.18 -2.47 -10.44
N GLN A 52 -3.03 -1.69 -9.39
CA GLN A 52 -1.89 -1.77 -8.48
C GLN A 52 -2.37 -1.42 -7.07
N PRO A 53 -2.44 -2.40 -6.16
CA PRO A 53 -2.71 -2.14 -4.76
C PRO A 53 -1.67 -1.18 -4.15
N PRO A 54 -2.07 -0.32 -3.21
CA PRO A 54 -1.16 0.53 -2.44
C PRO A 54 -0.05 -0.23 -1.70
#